data_AF-A0A9D9E942-F1
#
_entry.id   AF-A0A9D9E942-F1
#
_cell.length_a   1.000
_cell.length_b   1.000
_cell.length_c   1.000
_cell.angle_alpha   90.00
_cell.angle_beta   90.00
_cell.angle_gamma   90.00
#
_symmetry.space_group_name_H-M   'P 1'
#
loop_
_entity.id
_entity.type
_entity.pdbx_description
1 polymer ?
#
loop_
_entity_poly.entity_id
_entity_poly.type
_entity_poly.pdbx_seq_one_letter_code
_entity_poly.pdbx_strand_id
1 'polypeptide(L)'
;GMFYLHPQELAYLFSFNNKKFGNYHGQHLLHDYMLQLALKEKIPTYNFYMITGKFDGSDGVLRFKQSFGGMTYRTIGWFEKPLNGFLYRIDNMLKKILGRKNNVR
;
A
#
# COMPACT_ATOMS: atom_id res chain seq x y z
N GLY A 1 -5.59 6.71 12.79
CA GLY A 1 -5.44 5.77 11.67
C GLY A 1 -6.17 4.49 12.00
N MET A 2 -6.42 3.64 11.00
CA MET A 2 -6.98 2.30 11.16
C MET A 2 -5.86 1.27 10.98
N PHE A 3 -5.81 0.30 11.89
CA PHE A 3 -4.84 -0.79 11.89
C PHE A 3 -5.58 -2.12 11.97
N TYR A 4 -5.04 -3.13 11.30
CA TYR A 4 -5.47 -4.52 11.41
C TYR A 4 -4.40 -5.30 12.16
N LEU A 5 -4.79 -5.99 13.23
CA LEU A 5 -3.89 -6.81 14.04
C LEU A 5 -4.15 -8.28 13.77
N HIS A 6 -3.11 -8.98 13.37
CA HIS A 6 -3.13 -10.41 13.13
C HIS A 6 -1.80 -11.01 13.63
N PRO A 7 -1.76 -12.27 14.10
CA PRO A 7 -0.52 -12.85 14.65
C PRO A 7 0.66 -12.85 13.66
N GLN A 8 0.38 -12.84 12.36
CA GLN A 8 1.38 -12.84 11.29
C GLN A 8 1.77 -11.42 10.84
N GLU A 9 0.85 -10.46 10.87
CA GLU A 9 1.10 -9.09 10.42
C GLU A 9 0.29 -8.05 11.20
N LEU A 10 0.93 -6.92 11.49
CA LEU A 10 0.26 -5.70 11.90
C LEU A 10 0.22 -4.77 10.71
N ALA A 11 -1.00 -4.50 10.23
CA ALA A 11 -1.23 -3.89 8.94
C ALA A 11 -1.80 -2.48 9.08
N TYR A 12 -1.15 -1.50 8.45
CA TYR A 12 -1.56 -0.10 8.45
C TYR A 12 -2.39 0.23 7.20
N LEU A 13 -3.71 0.31 7.36
CA LEU A 13 -4.63 0.45 6.22
C LEU A 13 -4.72 1.89 5.72
N PHE A 14 -5.03 2.83 6.61
CA PHE A 14 -5.11 4.26 6.27
C PHE A 14 -4.99 5.16 7.51
N SER A 15 -4.54 6.39 7.30
CA SER A 15 -4.58 7.46 8.30
C SER A 15 -4.88 8.78 7.63
N PHE A 16 -5.35 9.70 8.46
CA PHE A 16 -5.53 11.09 8.10
C PHE A 16 -4.53 11.92 8.91
N ASN A 17 -3.94 12.92 8.26
CA ASN A 17 -3.15 13.95 8.95
C ASN A 17 -3.83 15.31 8.78
N ASN A 18 -4.01 16.03 9.88
CA ASN A 18 -4.42 17.41 9.81
C ASN A 18 -3.17 18.31 9.68
N LYS A 19 -2.99 18.93 8.52
CA LYS A 19 -1.84 19.82 8.24
C LYS A 19 -1.67 20.94 9.27
N LYS A 20 -2.77 21.45 9.86
CA LYS A 20 -2.73 22.49 10.90
C LYS A 20 -1.91 22.07 12.12
N PHE A 21 -1.84 20.76 12.40
CA PHE A 21 -1.15 20.19 13.56
C PHE A 21 0.06 19.33 13.13
N GLY A 22 0.60 19.56 11.93
CA GLY A 22 1.73 18.76 11.40
C GLY A 22 2.99 18.81 12.28
N ASN A 23 3.24 19.94 12.95
CA ASN A 23 4.42 20.15 13.80
C ASN A 23 4.47 19.24 15.04
N TYR A 24 3.34 18.64 15.43
CA TYR A 24 3.29 17.73 16.57
C TYR A 24 3.75 16.32 16.24
N HIS A 25 4.05 16.03 14.96
CA HIS A 25 4.50 14.71 14.50
C HIS A 25 3.62 13.54 14.97
N GLY A 26 2.33 13.77 15.23
CA GLY A 26 1.44 12.79 15.87
C GLY A 26 1.32 11.46 15.11
N GLN A 27 1.52 11.47 13.79
CA GLN A 27 1.61 10.24 13.01
C GLN A 27 2.85 9.42 13.36
N HIS A 28 4.02 10.04 13.55
CA HIS A 28 5.23 9.33 13.93
C HIS A 28 5.06 8.65 15.29
N LEU A 29 4.48 9.37 16.27
CA LEU A 29 4.17 8.83 17.58
C LEU A 29 3.20 7.64 17.50
N LEU A 30 2.16 7.76 16.68
CA LEU A 30 1.19 6.68 16.46
C LEU A 30 1.87 5.44 15.86
N HIS A 31 2.75 5.60 14.87
CA HIS A 31 3.45 4.48 14.26
C HIS A 31 4.48 3.84 15.21
N ASP A 32 5.19 4.64 16.00
CA ASP A 32 6.10 4.14 17.05
C ASP A 32 5.34 3.29 18.09
N TYR A 33 4.20 3.78 18.58
CA TYR A 33 3.35 3.02 19.49
C TYR A 33 2.91 1.67 18.90
N MET A 34 2.47 1.66 17.63
CA MET A 34 2.03 0.43 16.98
C MET A 34 3.19 -0.54 16.70
N LEU A 35 4.40 -0.04 16.45
CA LEU A 35 5.60 -0.87 16.32
C LEU A 35 5.97 -1.53 17.65
N GLN A 36 5.93 -0.78 18.76
CA GLN A 36 6.14 -1.34 20.09
C GLN A 36 5.07 -2.39 20.45
N LEU A 37 3.82 -2.16 20.05
CA LEU A 37 2.75 -3.13 20.20
C LEU A 37 3.03 -4.42 19.40
N ALA A 38 3.47 -4.31 18.15
CA ALA A 38 3.85 -5.48 17.35
C ALA A 38 4.97 -6.29 18.01
N LEU A 39 5.99 -5.62 18.56
CA LEU A 39 7.08 -6.28 19.29
C LEU A 39 6.56 -7.00 20.55
N LYS A 40 5.69 -6.34 21.33
CA LYS A 40 5.10 -6.92 22.55
C LYS A 40 4.27 -8.17 22.24
N GLU A 41 3.44 -8.10 21.19
CA GLU A 41 2.58 -9.21 20.75
C GLU A 41 3.34 -10.25 19.90
N LYS A 42 4.66 -10.08 19.72
CA LYS A 42 5.54 -10.95 18.91
C LYS A 42 5.06 -11.12 17.46
N ILE A 43 4.45 -10.08 16.90
CA ILE A 43 4.02 -10.05 15.52
C ILE A 43 5.27 -9.80 14.64
N PRO A 44 5.59 -10.69 13.69
CA PRO A 44 6.88 -10.65 13.00
C PRO A 44 6.97 -9.57 11.94
N THR A 45 5.85 -9.03 11.45
CA THR A 45 5.83 -8.08 10.35
C THR A 45 4.93 -6.87 10.62
N TYR A 46 5.43 -5.70 10.26
CA TYR A 46 4.68 -4.45 10.26
C TYR A 46 4.50 -3.98 8.82
N ASN A 47 3.27 -4.04 8.31
CA ASN A 47 2.97 -3.79 6.91
C ASN A 47 2.41 -2.38 6.70
N PHE A 48 3.21 -1.51 6.09
CA PHE A 48 2.78 -0.17 5.69
C PHE A 48 1.91 -0.15 4.42
N TYR A 49 1.75 -1.28 3.73
CA TYR A 49 1.08 -1.42 2.43
C TYR A 49 1.55 -0.41 1.37
N MET A 50 0.61 0.07 0.56
CA MET A 50 0.85 0.62 -0.77
C MET A 50 1.70 1.89 -0.76
N ILE A 51 2.65 1.92 -1.68
CA ILE A 51 3.38 3.11 -2.09
C ILE A 51 3.09 3.35 -3.57
N THR A 52 3.31 4.56 -4.05
CA THR A 52 3.06 4.91 -5.46
C THR A 52 4.00 4.19 -6.43
N GLY A 53 5.10 3.61 -5.93
CA GLY A 53 6.10 2.89 -6.75
C GLY A 53 7.04 3.81 -7.54
N LYS A 54 7.06 5.11 -7.23
CA LYS A 54 8.04 6.07 -7.76
C LYS A 54 9.20 6.19 -6.78
N PHE A 55 10.39 5.75 -7.21
CA PHE A 55 11.61 5.76 -6.41
C PHE A 55 12.54 6.93 -6.78
N ASP A 56 11.96 8.04 -7.23
CA ASP A 56 12.66 9.25 -7.69
C ASP A 56 12.89 10.28 -6.56
N GLY A 57 12.49 9.95 -5.33
CA GLY A 57 12.57 10.88 -4.20
C GLY A 57 11.52 11.99 -4.25
N SER A 58 10.48 11.91 -5.07
CA SER A 58 9.32 12.82 -4.99
C SER A 58 8.25 12.32 -4.01
N ASP A 59 8.20 11.00 -3.78
CA ASP A 59 7.19 10.35 -2.93
C ASP A 59 7.47 10.57 -1.43
N GLY A 60 6.80 11.56 -0.85
CA GLY A 60 6.88 11.86 0.59
C GLY A 60 6.32 10.74 1.47
N VAL A 61 5.36 9.95 0.98
CA VAL A 61 4.80 8.81 1.72
C VAL A 61 5.82 7.68 1.77
N LEU A 62 6.54 7.42 0.68
CA LEU A 62 7.65 6.47 0.67
C LEU A 62 8.74 6.87 1.66
N ARG A 63 9.18 8.14 1.65
CA ARG A 63 10.18 8.64 2.61
C ARG A 63 9.73 8.48 4.06
N PHE A 64 8.47 8.80 4.33
CA PHE A 64 7.88 8.61 5.65
C PHE A 64 7.93 7.15 6.10
N LYS A 65 7.64 6.19 5.21
CA LYS A 65 7.71 4.76 5.55
C LYS A 65 9.15 4.27 5.74
N GLN A 66 10.09 4.81 4.96
CA GLN A 66 11.51 4.50 5.06
C GLN A 66 12.15 5.00 6.36
N SER A 67 11.62 6.07 6.98
CA SER A 67 12.18 6.59 8.24
C SER A 67 12.04 5.62 9.42
N PHE A 68 11.16 4.62 9.32
CA PHE A 68 11.00 3.54 10.31
C PHE A 68 11.89 2.32 10.01
N GLY A 69 12.82 2.41 9.05
CA GLY A 69 13.67 1.28 8.63
C GLY A 69 12.95 0.26 7.74
N GLY A 70 11.77 0.60 7.19
CA GLY A 70 11.00 -0.28 6.33
C GLY A 70 11.67 -0.54 4.97
N MET A 71 11.60 -1.79 4.50
CA MET A 71 12.00 -2.18 3.15
C MET A 71 10.79 -2.29 2.23
N THR A 72 10.99 -2.03 0.94
CA THR A 72 9.95 -2.20 -0.07
C THR A 72 10.05 -3.59 -0.70
N TYR A 73 8.91 -4.24 -0.88
CA TYR A 73 8.81 -5.49 -1.61
C TYR A 73 7.89 -5.30 -2.81
N ARG A 74 8.22 -5.95 -3.93
CA ARG A 74 7.39 -5.94 -5.13
C ARG A 74 6.65 -7.26 -5.23
N THR A 75 5.32 -7.20 -5.31
CA THR A 75 4.51 -8.38 -5.58
C THR A 75 4.55 -8.73 -7.06
N ILE A 76 4.25 -9.99 -7.37
CA ILE A 76 4.14 -10.55 -8.73
C ILE A 76 3.04 -9.89 -9.57
N GLY A 77 2.20 -9.05 -8.97
CA GLY A 77 1.11 -8.36 -9.65
C GLY A 77 -0.15 -9.22 -9.78
N TRP A 78 -0.89 -8.99 -10.86
CA TRP A 78 -2.19 -9.60 -11.08
C TRP A 78 -2.08 -10.72 -12.12
N PHE A 79 -2.77 -11.83 -11.87
CA PHE A 79 -2.98 -12.89 -12.85
C PHE A 79 -4.43 -12.86 -13.29
N GLU A 80 -4.66 -12.69 -14.58
CA GLU A 80 -5.99 -12.72 -15.18
C GLU A 80 -6.18 -14.03 -15.95
N LYS A 81 -7.22 -14.81 -15.58
CA LYS A 81 -7.66 -15.98 -16.33
C LYS A 81 -9.03 -15.70 -16.97
N PRO A 82 -9.12 -15.45 -18.28
CA PRO A 82 -10.41 -15.30 -18.94
C PRO A 82 -11.16 -16.64 -18.95
N LEU A 83 -12.36 -16.66 -18.34
CA LEU A 83 -13.22 -17.86 -18.32
C LEU A 83 -13.94 -18.08 -19.66
N ASN A 84 -14.26 -17.00 -20.37
CA ASN A 84 -14.86 -17.03 -21.69
C ASN A 84 -14.04 -16.18 -22.67
N GLY A 85 -13.41 -16.83 -23.66
CA GLY A 85 -12.56 -16.17 -24.63
C GLY A 85 -13.29 -15.19 -25.56
N PHE A 86 -14.58 -15.40 -25.82
CA PHE A 86 -15.38 -14.50 -26.67
C PHE A 86 -15.69 -13.19 -25.95
N LEU A 87 -16.19 -13.26 -24.72
CA LEU A 87 -16.48 -12.07 -23.91
C LEU A 87 -15.20 -11.26 -23.62
N TYR A 88 -14.08 -11.94 -23.37
CA TYR A 88 -12.79 -11.29 -23.19
C TYR A 88 -12.32 -10.54 -24.43
N ARG A 89 -12.59 -11.05 -25.63
CA ARG A 89 -12.29 -10.35 -26.90
C ARG A 89 -13.16 -9.11 -27.07
N ILE A 90 -14.46 -9.18 -26.78
CA ILE A 90 -15.37 -8.04 -26.84
C ILE A 90 -14.93 -6.95 -25.86
N ASP A 91 -14.65 -7.32 -24.61
CA ASP A 91 -14.16 -6.40 -23.59
C ASP A 91 -12.87 -5.69 -24.04
N ASN A 92 -11.91 -6.43 -24.58
CA ASN A 92 -10.69 -5.87 -25.14
C ASN A 92 -10.94 -4.94 -26.35
N MET A 93 -11.90 -5.26 -27.22
CA MET A 93 -12.28 -4.38 -28.32
C MET A 93 -12.93 -3.08 -27.82
N LEU A 94 -13.86 -3.18 -26.87
CA LEU A 94 -14.52 -2.02 -26.25
C LEU A 94 -13.51 -1.12 -25.55
N LYS A 95 -12.57 -1.70 -24.80
CA LYS A 95 -11.47 -0.95 -24.16
C LYS A 95 -10.64 -0.19 -25.19
N LYS A 96 -10.30 -0.80 -26.33
CA LYS A 96 -9.58 -0.14 -27.43
C LYS A 96 -10.39 1.00 -28.05
N ILE A 97 -11.68 0.79 -28.35
CA ILE A 97 -12.56 1.81 -28.95
C ILE A 97 -12.72 3.00 -27.99
N LEU A 98 -12.85 2.74 -26.69
CA LEU A 98 -12.97 3.76 -25.66
C LEU A 98 -11.64 4.41 -25.27
N GLY A 99 -10.53 4.08 -25.95
CA GLY A 99 -9.20 4.62 -25.65
C GLY A 99 -8.65 4.22 -24.26
N ARG A 100 -9.21 3.19 -23.63
CA ARG A 100 -8.74 2.68 -22.33
C ARG A 100 -7.59 1.71 -22.55
N LYS A 101 -6.41 2.02 -21.99
CA LYS A 101 -5.27 1.09 -21.99
C LYS A 101 -5.61 -0.16 -21.19
N ASN A 102 -5.18 -1.32 -21.70
CA ASN A 102 -5.14 -2.54 -20.91
C ASN A 102 -4.09 -2.35 -19.80
N ASN A 103 -4.55 -2.29 -18.55
CA ASN A 103 -3.70 -2.11 -17.37
C ASN A 103 -3.06 -3.43 -16.90
N VAL A 104 -2.87 -4.39 -17.81
CA VAL A 104 -2.18 -5.64 -17.50
C VAL A 104 -0.70 -5.43 -17.80
N ARG A 105 0.08 -5.11 -16.76
CA ARG A 105 1.55 -5.14 -16.73
C ARG A 105 2.01 -5.82 -15.45
#